data_AF-A0A182EXR1-F1
#
_entry.id   AF-A0A182EXR1-F1
#
_cell.length_a   1.000
_cell.length_b   1.000
_cell.length_c   1.000
_cell.angle_alpha   90.00
_cell.angle_beta   90.00
_cell.angle_gamma   90.00
#
_symmetry.space_group_name_H-M   'P 1'
#
loop_
_entity.id
_entity.type
_entity.pdbx_description
1 polymer ?
#
loop_
_entity_poly.entity_id
_entity_poly.type
_entity_poly.pdbx_seq_one_letter_code
_entity_poly.pdbx_strand_id
1 'polypeptide(L)'
;MTAEIAVPVRNRSKNANLQICNNQECLFDGFDCDNIPEQCPKNDYCIAHYADGECDRECNIIGCGWDGGDCDSNVETPVCYLNNYPGNIIMVLLISPEEFLRNAQMFLFTLSQKLRGSVHIRMRNGKPMIYPWNSESGIGPLFDVPAEKRHLLASNLQRIKRQ
;
A
#
# COMPACT_ATOMS: atom_id res chain seq x y z
N MET A 1 -12.08 14.90 3.49
CA MET A 1 -11.79 14.72 2.06
C MET A 1 -13.09 14.30 1.42
N THR A 2 -13.75 15.22 0.72
CA THR A 2 -14.90 14.88 -0.12
C THR A 2 -14.33 14.25 -1.38
N ALA A 3 -14.62 12.97 -1.61
CA ALA A 3 -14.29 12.30 -2.86
C ALA A 3 -15.55 12.34 -3.74
N GLU A 4 -15.55 13.23 -4.72
CA GLU A 4 -16.43 13.07 -5.87
C GLU A 4 -15.67 12.24 -6.91
N ILE A 5 -16.04 10.96 -7.02
CA ILE A 5 -15.52 10.07 -8.05
C ILE A 5 -16.51 10.11 -9.21
N ALA A 6 -16.21 10.91 -10.23
CA ALA A 6 -16.89 10.81 -11.51
C ALA A 6 -16.34 9.59 -12.26
N VAL A 7 -17.17 8.56 -12.46
CA VAL A 7 -16.85 7.44 -13.36
C VAL A 7 -17.88 7.38 -14.50
N PRO A 8 -17.54 7.90 -15.67
CA PRO A 8 -17.98 7.29 -16.93
C PRO A 8 -16.78 7.21 -17.91
N VAL A 9 -16.61 6.23 -18.80
CA VAL A 9 -17.55 5.40 -19.56
C VAL A 9 -16.95 4.00 -19.68
N ARG A 10 -17.75 2.97 -19.38
CA ARG A 10 -17.47 1.62 -19.88
C ARG A 10 -17.53 1.65 -21.41
N ASN A 11 -16.38 1.64 -22.07
CA ASN A 11 -16.12 0.78 -23.23
C ASN A 11 -14.64 0.89 -23.63
N ARG A 12 -13.74 0.02 -23.11
CA ARG A 12 -12.51 -0.29 -23.84
C ARG A 12 -11.83 -1.56 -23.37
N SER A 13 -11.28 -2.26 -24.37
CA SER A 13 -10.40 -3.41 -24.24
C SER A 13 -9.26 -3.09 -23.28
N LYS A 14 -8.96 -4.02 -22.37
CA LYS A 14 -7.64 -4.05 -21.72
C LYS A 14 -6.57 -3.96 -22.83
N ASN A 15 -5.54 -3.12 -22.68
CA ASN A 15 -4.41 -2.93 -23.61
C ASN A 15 -4.55 -1.87 -24.72
N ALA A 16 -5.35 -0.81 -24.53
CA ALA A 16 -5.41 0.29 -25.49
C ALA A 16 -4.69 1.52 -24.93
N ASN A 17 -3.36 1.59 -25.12
CA ASN A 17 -2.52 2.73 -24.71
C ASN A 17 -3.11 4.05 -25.24
N LEU A 18 -3.61 4.87 -24.32
CA LEU A 18 -4.24 6.16 -24.59
C LEU A 18 -3.42 7.25 -23.88
N GLN A 19 -2.37 7.71 -24.56
CA GLN A 19 -1.43 8.71 -24.02
C GLN A 19 -2.10 9.98 -23.45
N ILE A 20 -3.23 10.43 -24.02
CA ILE A 20 -3.96 11.59 -23.51
C ILE A 20 -4.55 11.35 -22.10
N CYS A 21 -4.82 10.10 -21.73
CA CYS A 21 -5.30 9.69 -20.41
C CYS A 21 -4.17 9.30 -19.45
N ASN A 22 -2.90 9.33 -19.88
CA ASN A 22 -1.76 9.06 -19.01
C ASN A 22 -1.40 10.31 -18.17
N ASN A 23 -2.33 10.68 -17.28
CA ASN A 23 -2.17 11.78 -16.34
C ASN A 23 -2.99 11.48 -15.06
N GLN A 24 -2.75 12.24 -13.99
CA GLN A 24 -3.39 12.01 -12.69
C GLN A 24 -4.93 12.14 -12.71
N GLU A 25 -5.49 13.00 -13.56
CA GLU A 25 -6.94 13.27 -13.63
C GLU A 25 -7.70 12.09 -14.25
N CYS A 26 -7.01 11.28 -15.05
CA CYS A 26 -7.51 10.06 -15.68
C CYS A 26 -6.90 8.79 -15.09
N LEU A 27 -6.33 8.85 -13.88
CA LEU A 27 -5.72 7.71 -13.17
C LEU A 27 -4.65 6.99 -14.00
N PHE A 28 -3.85 7.75 -14.75
CA PHE A 28 -2.71 7.27 -15.53
C PHE A 28 -3.05 6.17 -16.54
N ASP A 29 -4.23 6.22 -17.17
CA ASP A 29 -4.70 5.21 -18.14
C ASP A 29 -4.64 3.77 -17.60
N GLY A 30 -4.83 3.61 -16.27
CA GLY A 30 -4.69 2.30 -15.62
C GLY A 30 -3.29 1.69 -15.72
N PHE A 31 -2.28 2.52 -15.99
CA PHE A 31 -0.88 2.15 -16.26
C PHE A 31 -0.64 1.38 -17.56
N ASP A 32 -1.59 1.36 -18.51
CA ASP A 32 -1.43 0.73 -19.84
C ASP A 32 -0.31 1.38 -20.68
N CYS A 33 0.14 2.58 -20.29
CA CYS A 33 1.24 3.31 -20.93
C CYS A 33 2.64 2.93 -20.44
N ASP A 34 2.75 2.19 -19.34
CA ASP A 34 4.03 1.86 -18.71
C ASP A 34 4.60 0.55 -19.27
N ASN A 35 5.82 0.58 -19.79
CA ASN A 35 6.53 -0.61 -20.30
C ASN A 35 7.34 -1.34 -19.21
N ILE A 36 6.93 -1.21 -17.96
CA ILE A 36 7.67 -1.71 -16.79
C ILE A 36 7.18 -3.13 -16.48
N PRO A 37 8.08 -4.12 -16.28
CA PRO A 37 7.68 -5.47 -15.89
C PRO A 37 6.84 -5.44 -14.60
N GLU A 38 5.59 -5.87 -14.70
CA GLU A 38 4.68 -5.92 -13.54
C GLU A 38 4.97 -7.11 -12.61
N GLN A 39 5.74 -8.09 -13.07
CA GLN A 39 5.91 -9.35 -12.36
C GLN A 39 7.09 -9.30 -11.40
N CYS A 40 6.87 -9.69 -10.14
CA CYS A 40 7.92 -9.87 -9.15
C CYS A 40 8.72 -11.16 -9.43
N PRO A 41 10.05 -11.10 -9.66
CA PRO A 41 10.87 -12.29 -9.95
C PRO A 41 10.92 -13.30 -8.80
N LYS A 42 10.91 -12.82 -7.55
CA LYS A 42 10.97 -13.62 -6.32
C LYS A 42 9.72 -13.43 -5.48
N ASN A 43 8.57 -13.65 -6.12
CA ASN A 43 7.26 -13.33 -5.54
C ASN A 43 7.04 -13.86 -4.12
N ASP A 44 7.27 -15.16 -3.87
CA ASP A 44 6.99 -15.75 -2.56
C ASP A 44 7.94 -15.25 -1.46
N TYR A 45 9.20 -15.00 -1.83
CA TYR A 45 10.18 -14.38 -0.93
C TYR A 45 9.77 -12.94 -0.60
N CYS A 46 9.51 -12.12 -1.63
CA CYS A 46 9.15 -10.71 -1.43
C CYS A 46 7.81 -10.54 -0.72
N ILE A 47 6.87 -11.49 -0.83
CA ILE A 47 5.64 -11.47 -0.02
C ILE A 47 5.95 -11.72 1.46
N ALA A 48 6.87 -12.63 1.77
CA ALA A 48 7.21 -13.01 3.14
C ALA A 48 8.08 -12.00 3.89
N HIS A 49 8.74 -11.11 3.15
CA HIS A 49 9.62 -10.04 3.64
C HIS A 49 9.02 -8.63 3.46
N TYR A 50 7.79 -8.54 2.93
CA TYR A 50 7.19 -7.25 2.61
C TYR A 50 6.99 -6.37 3.86
N ALA A 51 7.62 -5.18 3.89
CA ALA A 51 7.48 -4.22 4.98
C ALA A 51 7.89 -4.77 6.36
N ASP A 52 8.83 -5.72 6.40
CA ASP A 52 9.30 -6.36 7.63
C ASP A 52 10.32 -5.51 8.42
N GLY A 53 10.82 -4.44 7.79
CA GLY A 53 11.80 -3.52 8.35
C GLY A 53 13.25 -3.76 7.90
N GLU A 54 13.51 -4.78 7.10
CA GLU A 54 14.80 -5.09 6.50
C GLU A 54 14.78 -4.76 5.00
N CYS A 55 15.80 -4.06 4.48
CA CYS A 55 15.84 -3.70 3.06
C CYS A 55 16.33 -4.87 2.19
N ASP A 56 15.41 -5.53 1.53
CA ASP A 56 15.60 -6.53 0.47
C ASP A 56 15.67 -5.83 -0.90
N ARG A 57 16.89 -5.47 -1.31
CA ARG A 57 17.13 -4.75 -2.58
C ARG A 57 16.57 -5.44 -3.82
N GLU A 58 16.41 -6.76 -3.78
CA GLU A 58 15.81 -7.53 -4.86
C GLU A 58 14.27 -7.42 -4.93
N CYS A 59 13.64 -7.07 -3.81
CA CYS A 59 12.21 -6.77 -3.70
C CYS A 59 11.92 -5.27 -3.87
N ASN A 60 12.95 -4.42 -3.86
CA ASN A 60 12.84 -2.99 -4.11
C ASN A 60 12.70 -2.65 -5.61
N ILE A 61 11.65 -3.17 -6.25
CA ILE A 61 11.26 -2.89 -7.64
C ILE A 61 9.73 -2.73 -7.74
N ILE A 62 9.25 -2.07 -8.81
CA ILE A 62 7.80 -1.81 -9.05
C ILE A 62 6.97 -3.08 -8.98
N GLY A 63 7.41 -4.14 -9.68
CA GLY A 63 6.69 -5.43 -9.73
C GLY A 63 6.62 -6.16 -8.38
N CYS A 64 7.44 -5.78 -7.40
CA CYS A 64 7.43 -6.35 -6.04
C CYS A 64 6.89 -5.35 -4.99
N GLY A 65 6.37 -4.19 -5.41
CA GLY A 65 5.80 -3.20 -4.49
C GLY A 65 6.83 -2.47 -3.63
N TRP A 66 8.06 -2.29 -4.14
CA TRP A 66 9.14 -1.53 -3.50
C TRP A 66 9.50 -1.99 -2.09
N ASP A 67 9.47 -3.30 -1.85
CA ASP A 67 9.84 -3.89 -0.57
C ASP A 67 9.10 -3.29 0.64
N GLY A 68 7.86 -2.84 0.42
CA GLY A 68 7.09 -2.18 1.48
C GLY A 68 7.63 -0.82 1.95
N GLY A 69 8.64 -0.28 1.26
CA GLY A 69 9.34 0.95 1.66
C GLY A 69 10.50 0.72 2.63
N ASP A 70 10.93 -0.52 2.91
CA ASP A 70 12.03 -0.79 3.86
C ASP A 70 13.38 -0.21 3.39
N CYS A 71 13.57 -0.07 2.09
CA CYS A 71 14.75 0.53 1.48
C CYS A 71 14.76 2.08 1.45
N ASP A 72 13.68 2.75 1.86
CA ASP A 72 13.55 4.22 1.83
C ASP A 72 14.26 4.93 3.00
N SER A 73 14.81 4.16 3.93
CA SER A 73 15.47 4.63 5.17
C SER A 73 16.77 5.41 4.98
N ASN A 74 17.41 5.30 3.82
CA ASN A 74 18.71 5.96 3.53
C ASN A 74 18.58 7.21 2.66
N VAL A 75 17.35 7.67 2.40
CA VAL A 75 17.13 8.86 1.61
C VAL A 75 17.09 10.07 2.55
N GLU A 76 18.24 10.73 2.74
CA GLU A 76 18.31 12.06 3.40
C GLU A 76 17.49 13.12 2.65
N THR A 77 17.09 12.84 1.41
CA THR A 77 16.09 13.62 0.69
C THR A 77 14.69 13.09 1.04
N PRO A 78 13.73 13.95 1.42
CA PRO A 78 12.36 13.52 1.68
C PRO A 78 11.87 12.74 0.46
N VAL A 79 11.50 11.46 0.66
CA VAL A 79 10.92 10.65 -0.39
C VAL A 79 9.67 11.38 -0.87
N CYS A 80 9.83 11.91 -2.08
CA CYS A 80 8.88 12.61 -2.92
C CYS A 80 8.36 13.94 -2.35
N TYR A 81 8.70 15.02 -3.06
CA TYR A 81 7.99 16.29 -3.08
C TYR A 81 6.54 16.22 -2.54
N LEU A 82 6.20 17.17 -1.67
CA LEU A 82 4.85 17.61 -1.28
C LEU A 82 4.27 17.04 0.03
N ASN A 83 4.57 17.73 1.13
CA ASN A 83 3.69 17.88 2.31
C ASN A 83 2.28 18.47 1.97
N ASN A 84 1.77 18.31 0.75
CA ASN A 84 0.60 19.01 0.23
C ASN A 84 -0.59 18.09 -0.12
N TYR A 85 -0.43 16.77 -0.07
CA TYR A 85 -1.55 15.83 -0.14
C TYR A 85 -1.54 14.82 1.01
N PRO A 86 -1.94 15.24 2.23
CA PRO A 86 -2.14 14.33 3.36
C PRO A 86 -3.41 13.50 3.13
N GLY A 87 -3.31 12.47 2.29
CA GLY A 87 -4.38 11.49 2.06
C GLY A 87 -4.08 10.17 2.77
N ASN A 88 -5.06 9.63 3.50
CA ASN A 88 -5.03 8.22 3.89
C ASN A 88 -6.11 7.50 3.11
N ILE A 89 -5.79 6.31 2.60
CA ILE A 89 -6.80 5.42 2.01
C ILE A 89 -7.48 4.69 3.16
N ILE A 90 -8.81 4.77 3.23
CA ILE A 90 -9.64 3.97 4.14
C ILE A 90 -10.33 2.91 3.30
N MET A 91 -10.14 1.64 3.63
CA MET A 91 -10.83 0.52 3.00
C MET A 91 -11.70 -0.22 4.01
N VAL A 92 -12.89 -0.60 3.57
CA VAL A 92 -13.77 -1.52 4.28
C VAL A 92 -13.67 -2.88 3.59
N LEU A 93 -13.13 -3.87 4.30
CA LEU A 93 -13.00 -5.24 3.79
C LEU A 93 -14.09 -6.11 4.40
N LEU A 94 -14.70 -6.98 3.60
CA LEU A 94 -15.75 -7.90 4.05
C LEU A 94 -15.16 -9.17 4.70
N ILE A 95 -14.20 -8.99 5.61
CA ILE A 95 -13.52 -10.05 6.38
C ILE A 95 -13.29 -9.55 7.82
N SER A 96 -13.09 -10.46 8.78
CA SER A 96 -12.77 -10.05 10.14
C SER A 96 -11.34 -9.51 10.26
N PRO A 97 -11.03 -8.66 11.26
CA PRO A 97 -9.66 -8.24 11.53
C PRO A 97 -8.69 -9.42 11.71
N GLU A 98 -9.11 -10.50 12.37
CA GLU A 98 -8.30 -11.72 12.55
C GLU A 98 -7.98 -12.40 11.22
N GLU A 99 -8.93 -12.41 10.29
CA GLU A 99 -8.74 -12.98 8.95
C GLU A 99 -7.84 -12.12 8.09
N PHE A 100 -8.01 -10.80 8.14
CA PHE A 100 -7.10 -9.86 7.52
C PHE A 100 -5.66 -10.09 7.99
N LEU A 101 -5.44 -10.21 9.30
CA LEU A 101 -4.11 -10.44 9.87
C LEU A 101 -3.47 -11.77 9.45
N ARG A 102 -4.22 -12.76 8.96
CA ARG A 102 -3.63 -14.00 8.40
C ARG A 102 -3.05 -13.80 7.01
N ASN A 103 -3.54 -12.81 6.27
CA ASN A 103 -3.20 -12.58 4.86
C ASN A 103 -2.65 -11.17 4.61
N ALA A 104 -2.31 -10.42 5.66
CA ALA A 104 -2.01 -8.99 5.56
C ALA A 104 -0.82 -8.70 4.64
N GLN A 105 0.26 -9.47 4.74
CA GLN A 105 1.44 -9.30 3.88
C GLN A 105 1.09 -9.45 2.40
N MET A 106 0.43 -10.55 2.02
CA MET A 106 -0.02 -10.78 0.64
C MET A 106 -0.98 -9.67 0.18
N PHE A 107 -1.88 -9.22 1.05
CA PHE A 107 -2.81 -8.14 0.73
C PHE A 107 -2.07 -6.83 0.44
N LEU A 108 -1.16 -6.40 1.32
CA LEU A 108 -0.40 -5.16 1.20
C LEU A 108 0.55 -5.21 -0.01
N PHE A 109 1.25 -6.32 -0.20
CA PHE A 109 2.10 -6.58 -1.37
C PHE A 109 1.30 -6.50 -2.68
N THR A 110 0.14 -7.16 -2.74
CA THR A 110 -0.71 -7.15 -3.94
C THR A 110 -1.26 -5.75 -4.21
N LEU A 111 -1.73 -5.07 -3.17
CA LEU A 111 -2.26 -3.71 -3.30
C LEU A 111 -1.17 -2.74 -3.77
N SER A 112 0.05 -2.90 -3.29
CA SER A 112 1.19 -2.06 -3.69
C SER A 112 1.57 -2.23 -5.14
N GLN A 113 1.52 -3.46 -5.66
CA GLN A 113 1.66 -3.70 -7.10
C GLN A 113 0.53 -3.03 -7.89
N LYS A 114 -0.72 -3.13 -7.43
CA LYS A 114 -1.88 -2.53 -8.12
C LYS A 114 -1.87 -1.01 -8.11
N LEU A 115 -1.37 -0.40 -7.04
CA LEU A 115 -1.24 1.05 -6.93
C LEU A 115 0.11 1.58 -7.44
N ARG A 116 1.04 0.69 -7.80
CA ARG A 116 2.44 1.01 -8.18
C ARG A 116 3.15 1.91 -7.16
N GLY A 117 2.94 1.63 -5.88
CA GLY A 117 3.55 2.36 -4.76
C GLY A 117 3.45 1.56 -3.46
N SER A 118 4.36 1.81 -2.51
CA SER A 118 4.40 1.11 -1.22
C SER A 118 3.15 1.43 -0.39
N VAL A 119 2.47 0.40 0.11
CA VAL A 119 1.30 0.54 0.98
C VAL A 119 1.58 -0.13 2.31
N HIS A 120 1.41 0.62 3.39
CA HIS A 120 1.58 0.14 4.75
C HIS A 120 0.36 0.52 5.61
N ILE A 121 0.12 -0.24 6.69
CA ILE A 121 -0.93 0.13 7.65
C ILE A 121 -0.47 1.35 8.44
N ARG A 122 -1.35 2.36 8.53
CA ARG A 122 -1.07 3.55 9.32
C ARG A 122 -1.00 3.20 10.81
N MET A 123 -0.02 3.76 11.51
CA MET A 123 0.14 3.60 12.95
C MET A 123 -0.42 4.80 13.72
N ARG A 124 -1.07 4.55 14.87
CA ARG A 124 -1.49 5.57 15.85
C ARG A 124 -1.06 5.12 17.24
N ASN A 125 -0.22 5.92 17.90
CA ASN A 125 0.34 5.61 19.22
C ASN A 125 0.98 4.20 19.29
N GLY A 126 1.73 3.83 18.23
CA GLY A 126 2.39 2.52 18.14
C GLY A 126 1.46 1.33 17.84
N LYS A 127 0.17 1.58 17.58
CA LYS A 127 -0.79 0.53 17.21
C LYS A 127 -1.24 0.67 15.75
N PRO A 128 -1.34 -0.44 14.99
CA PRO A 128 -1.86 -0.41 13.62
C PRO A 128 -3.34 -0.04 13.62
N MET A 129 -3.73 0.87 12.72
CA MET A 129 -5.10 1.38 12.58
C MET A 129 -6.01 0.38 11.85
N ILE A 130 -6.36 -0.70 12.54
CA ILE A 130 -7.32 -1.72 12.09
C ILE A 130 -8.54 -1.66 13.00
N TYR A 131 -9.73 -1.72 12.41
CA TYR A 131 -11.00 -1.60 13.12
C TYR A 131 -11.98 -2.64 12.59
N PRO A 132 -12.80 -3.27 13.44
CA PRO A 132 -13.98 -3.99 12.98
C PRO A 132 -14.98 -2.98 12.40
N TRP A 133 -15.76 -3.41 11.42
CA TRP A 133 -16.77 -2.58 10.78
C TRP A 133 -18.10 -3.32 10.67
N ASN A 134 -19.20 -2.60 10.85
CA ASN A 134 -20.57 -3.10 10.71
C ASN A 134 -21.41 -2.06 9.96
N SER A 135 -22.35 -2.50 9.12
CA SER A 135 -23.25 -1.62 8.37
C SER A 135 -24.18 -0.76 9.23
N GLU A 136 -24.52 -1.21 10.44
CA GLU A 136 -25.42 -0.52 11.36
C GLU A 136 -24.68 0.44 12.28
N SER A 137 -23.56 -0.01 12.87
CA SER A 137 -22.82 0.76 13.89
C SER A 137 -21.54 1.44 13.37
N GLY A 138 -21.16 1.18 12.11
CA GLY A 138 -19.99 1.77 11.48
C GLY A 138 -18.66 1.22 12.00
N ILE A 139 -17.69 2.11 12.23
CA ILE A 139 -16.34 1.76 12.68
C ILE A 139 -16.36 1.49 14.19
N GLY A 140 -15.93 0.29 14.58
CA GLY A 140 -15.80 -0.11 15.99
C GLY A 140 -14.52 0.40 16.66
N PRO A 141 -14.18 -0.11 17.87
CA PRO A 141 -12.97 0.26 18.59
C PRO A 141 -11.70 -0.21 17.85
N LEU A 142 -10.56 0.39 18.16
CA LEU A 142 -9.27 -0.05 17.63
C LEU A 142 -9.03 -1.52 17.96
N PHE A 143 -8.79 -2.33 16.93
CA PHE A 143 -8.53 -3.75 17.08
C PHE A 143 -7.16 -3.98 17.76
N ASP A 144 -7.12 -4.81 18.80
CA ASP A 144 -5.89 -5.07 19.53
C ASP A 144 -5.06 -6.15 18.81
N VAL A 145 -4.19 -5.70 17.91
CA VAL A 145 -3.31 -6.60 17.15
C VAL A 145 -2.26 -7.22 18.09
N PRO A 146 -2.12 -8.56 18.09
CA PRO A 146 -1.08 -9.25 18.86
C PRO A 146 0.32 -8.74 18.51
N ALA A 147 1.20 -8.59 19.50
CA ALA A 147 2.50 -7.96 19.32
C ALA A 147 3.37 -8.65 18.26
N GLU A 148 3.31 -9.97 18.21
CA GLU A 148 3.97 -10.83 17.25
C GLU A 148 3.48 -10.66 15.81
N LYS A 149 2.35 -9.99 15.57
CA LYS A 149 1.86 -9.71 14.22
C LYS A 149 2.10 -8.28 13.76
N ARG A 150 2.52 -7.38 14.66
CA ARG A 150 2.65 -5.94 14.34
C ARG A 150 3.76 -5.65 13.35
N HIS A 151 4.84 -6.42 13.40
CA HIS A 151 5.98 -6.28 12.48
C HIS A 151 5.65 -6.62 11.02
N LEU A 152 4.53 -7.34 10.78
CA LEU A 152 4.09 -7.74 9.44
C LEU A 152 3.17 -6.70 8.77
N LEU A 153 2.87 -5.59 9.45
CA LEU A 153 1.85 -4.63 9.01
C LEU A 153 2.40 -3.25 8.69
N ALA A 154 3.59 -2.96 9.19
CA ALA A 154 4.28 -1.70 9.00
C ALA A 154 5.76 -1.94 9.24
N SER A 155 6.59 -1.33 8.39
CA SER A 155 8.02 -1.25 8.59
C SER A 155 8.31 -0.72 10.00
N ASN A 156 8.99 -1.54 10.79
CA ASN A 156 9.46 -1.17 12.14
C ASN A 156 10.70 -0.29 12.10
N LEU A 157 10.93 0.43 10.99
CA LEU A 157 11.68 1.68 10.99
C LEU A 157 10.93 2.68 11.89
N GLN A 158 10.93 2.40 13.19
CA GLN A 158 10.98 3.42 14.19
C GLN A 158 12.03 4.38 13.67
N ARG A 159 11.52 5.57 13.38
CA ARG A 159 12.23 6.81 13.30
C ARG A 159 13.00 6.98 14.61
N ILE A 160 14.01 6.16 14.84
CA ILE A 160 15.05 6.35 15.82
C ILE A 160 15.78 7.55 15.24
N LYS A 161 15.26 8.75 15.56
CA LYS A 161 16.10 9.91 15.67
C LYS A 161 17.20 9.49 16.63
N ARG A 162 18.33 9.02 16.09
CA ARG A 162 19.58 9.04 16.83
C ARG A 162 19.74 10.49 17.27
N GLN A 163 19.84 10.66 18.59
CA GLN A 163 20.18 11.93 19.23
C GLN A 163 21.44 12.51 18.62
#